data_AF-R7LWH8-F1
#
_entry.id   AF-R7LWH8-F1
#
_cell.length_a   1.000
_cell.length_b   1.000
_cell.length_c   1.000
_cell.angle_alpha   90.00
_cell.angle_beta   90.00
_cell.angle_gamma   90.00
#
_symmetry.space_group_name_H-M   'P 1'
#
loop_
_entity.id
_entity.type
_entity.pdbx_description
1 polymer ?
#
loop_
_entity_poly.entity_id
_entity_poly.type
_entity_poly.pdbx_seq_one_letter_code
_entity_poly.pdbx_strand_id
1 'polypeptide(L)'
;MSNKIIVAFSTDNTIFKRTYISLLSVLNNSKSFVECYILYSGLTDFELKFFRDLEKRHSNLKIHFKQFESSIVTKYPVFNYINMTYWFKFWFADMFPEVDKVLYLDETIIAQDDLFELYSTNLDGFYMAAVASPWGNIQLENLNLENKYYFARRVFLINCQKWRVNKVLDNLISNCLKSSSLVTSDGELAIINKFLGNKIYRLDCKYNYMEPWGNIKVQYPPTVMAEYYKAKNQPVIINFVGPFPEYSTCYHSKKRIWWEYAKKSPFKIKELQSYKLSATSAQNSFKYSWLLSRVFPYIKPYLPRIVLGFLMAIPLGLLDGVTAFALKPYMDYVIGGKTFALDWHGISFSISSLQMAFILPIGVILFAAFQGVLRYLNEFFFFKIETFLALFVI
;
A
#
# COMPACT_ATOMS: atom_id res chain seq x y z
N MET A 1 38.76 13.14 6.87
CA MET A 1 37.42 13.03 6.26
C MET A 1 36.80 11.74 6.76
N SER A 2 35.61 11.76 7.34
CA SER A 2 34.91 10.51 7.69
C SER A 2 34.50 9.81 6.39
N ASN A 3 34.80 8.52 6.26
CA ASN A 3 34.30 7.69 5.17
C ASN A 3 32.77 7.81 5.09
N LYS A 4 32.19 7.78 3.88
CA LYS A 4 30.74 7.91 3.64
C LYS A 4 30.25 6.72 2.84
N ILE A 5 29.12 6.14 3.24
CA ILE A 5 28.36 5.16 2.46
C ILE A 5 26.97 5.69 2.15
N ILE A 6 26.47 5.37 0.96
CA ILE A 6 25.09 5.68 0.56
C ILE A 6 24.31 4.38 0.58
N VAL A 7 23.26 4.33 1.40
CA VAL A 7 22.36 3.19 1.52
C VAL A 7 20.95 3.58 1.11
N ALA A 8 20.19 2.63 0.57
CA ALA A 8 18.78 2.85 0.25
C ALA A 8 17.90 1.69 0.69
N PHE A 9 16.71 2.01 1.15
CA PHE A 9 15.67 1.06 1.53
C PHE A 9 14.36 1.42 0.85
N SER A 10 13.59 0.39 0.50
CA SER A 10 12.17 0.53 0.21
C SER A 10 11.33 0.07 1.39
N THR A 11 10.23 0.77 1.66
CA THR A 11 9.37 0.46 2.80
C THR A 11 7.92 0.85 2.59
N ASP A 12 7.04 0.23 3.37
CA ASP A 12 5.61 0.55 3.43
C ASP A 12 5.10 0.42 4.87
N ASN A 13 3.83 0.72 5.09
CA ASN A 13 3.20 0.69 6.40
C ASN A 13 3.23 -0.71 7.07
N THR A 14 3.44 -1.78 6.30
CA THR A 14 3.51 -3.16 6.82
C THR A 14 4.93 -3.56 7.22
N ILE A 15 5.96 -3.01 6.57
CA ILE A 15 7.35 -3.41 6.79
C ILE A 15 8.27 -2.34 7.40
N PHE A 16 7.79 -1.11 7.66
CA PHE A 16 8.63 -0.02 8.16
C PHE A 16 9.38 -0.34 9.46
N LYS A 17 8.80 -1.15 10.36
CA LYS A 17 9.47 -1.59 11.59
C LYS A 17 10.69 -2.45 11.29
N ARG A 18 10.60 -3.33 10.28
CA ARG A 18 11.71 -4.18 9.83
C ARG A 18 12.78 -3.36 9.13
N THR A 19 12.38 -2.39 8.30
CA THR A 19 13.30 -1.44 7.65
C THR A 19 14.08 -0.64 8.69
N TYR A 20 13.39 -0.15 9.72
CA TYR A 20 14.00 0.56 10.84
C TYR A 20 15.05 -0.29 11.56
N ILE A 21 14.71 -1.54 11.90
CA ILE A 21 15.62 -2.46 12.60
C ILE A 21 16.84 -2.78 11.71
N SER A 22 16.63 -2.98 10.41
CA SER A 22 17.70 -3.18 9.43
C SER A 22 18.64 -1.97 9.36
N LEU A 23 18.11 -0.76 9.22
CA LEU A 23 18.90 0.48 9.22
C LEU A 23 19.64 0.68 10.55
N LEU A 24 19.01 0.39 11.68
CA LEU A 24 19.64 0.43 13.00
C LEU A 24 20.84 -0.53 13.09
N SER A 25 20.77 -1.70 12.46
CA SER A 25 21.91 -2.62 12.40
C SER A 25 23.08 -2.08 11.57
N VAL A 26 22.79 -1.40 10.46
CA VAL A 26 23.82 -0.71 9.66
C VAL A 26 24.50 0.37 10.50
N LEU A 27 23.73 1.21 11.18
CA LEU A 27 24.25 2.30 12.00
C LEU A 27 25.12 1.84 13.16
N ASN A 28 24.69 0.79 13.88
CA ASN A 28 25.40 0.29 15.04
C ASN A 28 26.78 -0.31 14.71
N ASN A 29 27.01 -0.71 13.46
CA ASN A 29 28.28 -1.31 13.02
C ASN A 29 29.05 -0.41 12.05
N SER A 30 28.46 0.69 11.58
CA SER A 30 29.12 1.60 10.64
C SER A 30 30.14 2.48 11.33
N LYS A 31 31.36 2.49 10.80
CA LYS A 31 32.40 3.49 11.10
C LYS A 31 32.32 4.70 10.16
N SER A 32 31.47 4.60 9.14
CA SER A 32 31.25 5.62 8.12
C SER A 32 30.03 6.49 8.45
N PHE A 33 29.99 7.68 7.88
CA PHE A 33 28.77 8.46 7.75
C PHE A 33 27.80 7.74 6.81
N VAL A 34 26.56 7.54 7.24
CA VAL A 34 25.51 6.84 6.50
C VAL A 34 24.54 7.87 5.93
N GLU A 35 24.54 8.03 4.62
CA GLU A 35 23.50 8.76 3.91
C GLU A 35 22.44 7.77 3.42
N CYS A 36 21.26 7.82 4.03
CA CYS A 36 20.20 6.84 3.84
C CYS A 36 19.05 7.44 3.03
N TYR A 37 18.67 6.77 1.96
CA TYR A 37 17.49 7.09 1.17
C TYR A 37 16.36 6.11 1.50
N ILE A 38 15.22 6.62 1.95
CA ILE A 38 14.03 5.83 2.25
C ILE A 38 12.98 6.13 1.19
N LEU A 39 12.78 5.16 0.30
CA LEU A 39 11.70 5.16 -0.68
C LEU A 39 10.51 4.50 -0.01
N TYR A 40 9.37 5.19 0.05
CA TYR A 40 8.25 4.68 0.83
C TYR A 40 6.90 4.83 0.14
N SER A 41 5.98 3.92 0.45
CA SER A 41 4.57 4.01 0.05
C SER A 41 3.67 3.87 1.27
N GLY A 42 2.68 4.76 1.40
CA GLY A 42 1.65 4.66 2.43
C GLY A 42 2.10 4.90 3.88
N LEU A 43 3.29 5.44 4.12
CA LEU A 43 3.67 5.91 5.47
C LEU A 43 3.04 7.27 5.74
N THR A 44 2.54 7.45 6.96
CA THR A 44 2.09 8.75 7.47
C THR A 44 3.23 9.44 8.22
N ASP A 45 2.99 10.67 8.67
CA ASP A 45 3.95 11.37 9.54
C ASP A 45 4.24 10.63 10.85
N PHE A 46 3.33 9.77 11.32
CA PHE A 46 3.56 8.93 12.48
C PHE A 46 4.70 7.92 12.23
N GLU A 47 4.67 7.16 11.13
CA GLU A 47 5.75 6.22 10.81
C GLU A 47 7.05 6.94 10.47
N LEU A 48 6.99 8.03 9.69
CA LEU A 48 8.16 8.82 9.31
C LEU A 48 8.87 9.43 10.53
N LYS A 49 8.14 9.77 11.59
CA LYS A 49 8.70 10.28 12.83
C LYS A 49 9.73 9.32 13.44
N PHE A 50 9.53 8.01 13.38
CA PHE A 50 10.51 7.05 13.92
C PHE A 50 11.88 7.19 13.25
N PHE A 51 11.90 7.33 11.92
CA PHE A 51 13.15 7.52 11.16
C PHE A 51 13.77 8.90 11.43
N ARG A 52 12.96 9.97 11.48
CA ARG A 52 13.44 11.31 11.86
C ARG A 52 14.06 11.33 13.27
N ASP A 53 13.45 10.62 14.21
CA ASP A 53 13.96 10.48 15.59
C ASP A 53 15.20 9.56 15.66
N LEU A 54 15.39 8.66 14.68
CA LEU A 54 16.63 7.89 14.53
C LEU A 54 17.77 8.79 14.03
N GLU A 55 17.54 9.61 13.00
CA GLU A 55 18.49 10.60 12.49
C GLU A 55 18.94 11.57 13.58
N LYS A 56 18.01 12.12 14.37
CA LYS A 56 18.36 13.03 15.49
C LYS A 56 19.26 12.39 16.55
N ARG A 57 19.16 11.08 16.75
CA ARG A 57 19.94 10.34 17.76
C ARG A 57 21.32 9.89 17.27
N HIS A 58 21.59 9.98 15.96
CA HIS A 58 22.82 9.49 15.36
C HIS A 58 23.47 10.60 14.53
N SER A 59 24.55 11.19 15.05
CA SER A 59 25.28 12.26 14.36
C SER A 59 25.91 11.83 13.03
N ASN A 60 26.07 10.51 12.81
CA ASN A 60 26.61 9.92 11.58
C ASN A 60 25.52 9.46 10.59
N LEU A 61 24.28 9.93 10.71
CA LEU A 61 23.17 9.58 9.82
C LEU A 61 22.54 10.82 9.21
N LYS A 62 22.28 10.76 7.90
CA LYS A 62 21.34 11.64 7.19
C LYS A 62 20.27 10.82 6.51
N ILE A 63 19.00 11.19 6.64
CA ILE A 63 17.91 10.49 5.95
C ILE A 63 17.23 11.40 4.92
N HIS A 64 17.05 10.86 3.72
CA HIS A 64 16.29 11.45 2.63
C HIS A 64 15.02 10.62 2.39
N PHE A 65 13.86 11.26 2.52
CA PHE A 65 12.58 10.60 2.32
C PHE A 65 12.05 10.90 0.93
N LYS A 66 11.61 9.85 0.22
CA LYS A 66 10.94 10.01 -1.07
C LYS A 66 9.71 9.11 -1.12
N GLN A 67 8.55 9.74 -1.18
CA GLN A 67 7.32 9.01 -1.40
C GLN A 67 7.33 8.47 -2.84
N PHE A 68 7.09 7.17 -2.95
CA PHE A 68 6.96 6.49 -4.23
C PHE A 68 5.48 6.39 -4.56
N GLU A 69 5.06 7.08 -5.61
CA GLU A 69 3.68 7.00 -6.08
C GLU A 69 3.47 5.71 -6.87
N SER A 70 2.45 4.93 -6.49
CA SER A 70 2.06 3.72 -7.22
C SER A 70 1.75 3.99 -8.70
N SER A 71 1.32 5.22 -9.03
CA SER A 71 1.04 5.71 -10.38
C SER A 71 2.21 5.51 -11.36
N ILE A 72 3.45 5.53 -10.88
CA ILE A 72 4.66 5.34 -11.69
C ILE A 72 4.74 3.90 -12.20
N VAL A 73 4.33 2.93 -11.39
CA VAL A 73 4.44 1.49 -11.65
C VAL A 73 3.17 0.95 -12.30
N THR A 74 1.99 1.45 -11.94
CA THR A 74 0.70 1.02 -12.54
C THR A 74 0.55 1.36 -14.02
N LYS A 75 1.43 2.21 -14.58
CA LYS A 75 1.53 2.43 -16.03
C LYS A 75 1.92 1.17 -16.79
N TYR A 76 2.46 0.15 -16.11
CA TYR A 76 2.90 -1.09 -16.73
C TYR A 76 2.00 -2.25 -16.28
N PRO A 77 1.20 -2.85 -17.19
CA PRO A 77 0.18 -3.85 -16.85
C PRO A 77 0.74 -5.11 -16.18
N VAL A 78 2.04 -5.38 -16.34
CA VAL A 78 2.77 -6.49 -15.71
C VAL A 78 2.86 -6.39 -14.18
N PHE A 79 2.65 -5.21 -13.59
CA PHE A 79 2.83 -5.00 -12.14
C PHE A 79 1.53 -5.05 -11.32
N ASN A 80 0.37 -5.28 -11.95
CA ASN A 80 -0.93 -5.30 -11.26
C ASN A 80 -1.10 -6.43 -10.22
N TYR A 81 -0.19 -7.41 -10.19
CA TYR A 81 -0.28 -8.59 -9.32
C TYR A 81 0.94 -8.78 -8.40
N ILE A 82 1.84 -7.79 -8.32
CA ILE A 82 3.14 -7.93 -7.64
C ILE A 82 3.27 -6.86 -6.57
N ASN A 83 3.91 -7.22 -5.45
CA ASN A 83 4.26 -6.24 -4.42
C ASN A 83 5.22 -5.20 -5.04
N MET A 84 4.70 -3.99 -5.27
CA MET A 84 5.39 -2.89 -5.96
C MET A 84 6.65 -2.43 -5.23
N THR A 85 6.73 -2.61 -3.91
CA THR A 85 7.86 -2.21 -3.08
C THR A 85 9.17 -2.88 -3.52
N TYR A 86 9.11 -4.11 -4.06
CA TYR A 86 10.31 -4.78 -4.58
C TYR A 86 10.82 -4.21 -5.91
N TRP A 87 9.97 -3.50 -6.64
CA TRP A 87 10.31 -2.90 -7.93
C TRP A 87 10.95 -1.52 -7.77
N PHE A 88 10.64 -0.78 -6.69
CA PHE A 88 11.14 0.58 -6.44
C PHE A 88 12.66 0.72 -6.54
N LYS A 89 13.41 -0.34 -6.20
CA LYS A 89 14.87 -0.39 -6.31
C LYS A 89 15.40 -0.07 -7.72
N PHE A 90 14.62 -0.36 -8.77
CA PHE A 90 15.07 -0.10 -10.15
C PHE A 90 14.91 1.35 -10.58
N TRP A 91 13.94 2.06 -10.01
CA TRP A 91 13.75 3.48 -10.27
C TRP A 91 14.75 4.35 -9.51
N PHE A 92 15.47 3.78 -8.53
CA PHE A 92 16.37 4.55 -7.67
C PHE A 92 17.36 5.41 -8.46
N ALA A 93 18.05 4.82 -9.43
CA ALA A 93 19.07 5.53 -10.21
C ALA A 93 18.50 6.75 -10.97
N ASP A 94 17.26 6.66 -11.44
CA ASP A 94 16.60 7.72 -12.20
C ASP A 94 15.94 8.77 -11.27
N MET A 95 15.49 8.35 -10.09
CA MET A 95 14.88 9.23 -9.08
C MET A 95 15.90 10.13 -8.38
N PHE A 96 17.16 9.68 -8.30
CA PHE A 96 18.25 10.37 -7.61
C PHE A 96 19.45 10.52 -8.56
N PRO A 97 19.36 11.44 -9.55
CA PRO A 97 20.41 11.62 -10.56
C PRO A 97 21.75 12.07 -9.99
N GLU A 98 21.76 12.63 -8.77
CA GLU A 98 22.94 13.03 -8.02
C GLU A 98 23.71 11.87 -7.39
N VAL A 99 23.10 10.68 -7.28
CA VAL A 99 23.71 9.50 -6.68
C VAL A 99 24.34 8.64 -7.77
N ASP A 100 25.66 8.42 -7.71
CA ASP A 100 26.39 7.60 -8.68
C ASP A 100 26.48 6.12 -8.29
N LYS A 101 26.46 5.83 -6.99
CA LYS A 101 26.52 4.48 -6.44
C LYS A 101 25.71 4.37 -5.15
N VAL A 102 24.96 3.28 -4.99
CA VAL A 102 24.15 3.03 -3.79
C VAL A 102 24.23 1.57 -3.37
N LEU A 103 24.28 1.32 -2.05
CA LEU A 103 24.03 0.00 -1.47
C LEU A 103 22.54 -0.12 -1.11
N TYR A 104 21.78 -0.76 -1.98
CA TYR A 104 20.37 -1.04 -1.79
C TYR A 104 20.17 -2.27 -0.90
N LEU A 105 19.40 -2.09 0.17
CA LEU A 105 19.16 -3.08 1.21
C LEU A 105 17.65 -3.29 1.42
N ASP A 106 17.23 -4.54 1.56
CA ASP A 106 15.85 -4.88 1.94
C ASP A 106 15.68 -4.86 3.47
N GLU A 107 14.42 -4.85 3.92
CA GLU A 107 13.99 -4.79 5.33
C GLU A 107 14.32 -6.05 6.16
N THR A 108 14.82 -7.10 5.53
CA THR A 108 15.01 -8.42 6.14
C THR A 108 16.47 -8.74 6.46
N ILE A 109 17.34 -7.75 6.31
CA ILE A 109 18.77 -7.92 6.53
C ILE A 109 19.17 -7.43 7.92
N ILE A 110 20.24 -7.98 8.46
CA ILE A 110 20.95 -7.43 9.60
C ILE A 110 22.43 -7.33 9.24
N ALA A 111 22.96 -6.10 9.29
CA ALA A 111 24.39 -5.85 9.20
C ALA A 111 25.04 -6.18 10.54
N GLN A 112 26.04 -7.05 10.50
CA GLN A 112 26.81 -7.54 11.64
C GLN A 112 28.22 -6.92 11.70
N ASP A 113 28.62 -6.20 10.66
CA ASP A 113 29.90 -5.53 10.56
C ASP A 113 29.78 -4.26 9.67
N ASP A 114 30.85 -3.49 9.61
CA ASP A 114 30.96 -2.28 8.78
C ASP A 114 30.81 -2.61 7.29
N LEU A 115 30.03 -1.80 6.58
CA LEU A 115 29.70 -2.02 5.16
C LEU A 115 30.56 -1.22 4.19
N PHE A 116 31.61 -0.53 4.66
CA PHE A 116 32.44 0.31 3.80
C PHE A 116 33.21 -0.50 2.76
N GLU A 117 33.74 -1.69 3.13
CA GLU A 117 34.42 -2.61 2.18
C GLU A 117 33.46 -3.00 1.05
N LEU A 118 32.24 -3.43 1.40
CA LEU A 118 31.20 -3.78 0.43
C LEU A 118 30.88 -2.59 -0.48
N TYR A 119 30.60 -1.42 0.10
CA TYR A 119 30.28 -0.20 -0.66
C TYR A 119 31.42 0.22 -1.59
N SER A 120 32.67 -0.03 -1.19
CA SER A 120 33.88 0.32 -1.94
C SER A 120 34.21 -0.65 -3.07
N THR A 121 33.44 -1.74 -3.25
CA THR A 121 33.62 -2.69 -4.37
C THR A 121 33.65 -1.95 -5.70
N ASN A 122 34.65 -2.25 -6.54
CA ASN A 122 34.75 -1.68 -7.87
C ASN A 122 33.69 -2.31 -8.80
N LEU A 123 32.90 -1.47 -9.44
CA LEU A 123 31.85 -1.86 -10.40
C LEU A 123 32.22 -1.53 -11.85
N ASP A 124 33.49 -1.28 -12.15
CA ASP A 124 33.98 -1.08 -13.52
C ASP A 124 33.57 -2.27 -14.40
N GLY A 125 32.95 -1.97 -15.54
CA GLY A 125 32.40 -3.01 -16.42
C GLY A 125 31.04 -3.59 -16.00
N PHE A 126 30.59 -3.40 -14.75
CA PHE A 126 29.35 -3.98 -14.22
C PHE A 126 28.24 -2.95 -13.96
N TYR A 127 26.98 -3.37 -14.09
CA TYR A 127 25.83 -2.53 -13.73
C TYR A 127 25.58 -2.53 -12.22
N MET A 128 25.88 -3.63 -11.56
CA MET A 128 25.66 -3.81 -10.14
C MET A 128 26.49 -4.98 -9.60
N ALA A 129 26.50 -5.15 -8.29
CA ALA A 129 27.00 -6.34 -7.62
C ALA A 129 25.92 -6.95 -6.72
N ALA A 130 25.93 -8.28 -6.64
CA ALA A 130 25.00 -9.05 -5.82
C ALA A 130 25.64 -10.40 -5.43
N VAL A 131 25.09 -11.04 -4.40
CA VAL A 131 25.47 -12.40 -4.01
C VAL A 131 24.61 -13.41 -4.77
N ALA A 132 25.22 -14.50 -5.25
CA ALA A 132 24.51 -15.60 -5.86
C ALA A 132 23.52 -16.25 -4.88
N SER A 133 22.40 -16.75 -5.37
CA SER A 133 21.40 -17.48 -4.58
C SER A 133 21.87 -18.92 -4.32
N PRO A 134 21.74 -19.45 -3.09
CA PRO A 134 22.15 -20.81 -2.78
C PRO A 134 21.21 -21.89 -3.30
N TRP A 135 20.17 -21.56 -4.07
CA TRP A 135 19.25 -22.56 -4.65
C TRP A 135 18.83 -22.19 -6.08
N GLY A 136 19.64 -21.38 -6.77
CA GLY A 136 19.30 -20.84 -8.08
C GLY A 136 19.57 -21.76 -9.28
N ASN A 137 20.06 -22.99 -9.09
CA ASN A 137 20.46 -23.83 -10.22
C ASN A 137 19.30 -24.22 -11.14
N ILE A 138 18.09 -24.39 -10.59
CA ILE A 138 16.89 -24.70 -11.37
C ILE A 138 16.56 -23.55 -12.33
N GLN A 139 16.76 -22.31 -11.89
CA GLN A 139 16.56 -21.11 -12.71
C GLN A 139 17.68 -20.91 -13.74
N LEU A 140 18.92 -21.31 -13.42
CA LEU A 140 20.07 -21.16 -14.31
C LEU A 140 19.91 -21.89 -15.64
N GLU A 141 19.37 -23.11 -15.61
CA GLU A 141 19.14 -23.93 -16.80
C GLU A 141 18.23 -23.24 -17.83
N ASN A 142 17.39 -22.31 -17.38
CA ASN A 142 16.42 -21.61 -18.22
C ASN A 142 16.89 -20.23 -18.72
N LEU A 143 18.02 -19.71 -18.22
CA LEU A 143 18.42 -18.31 -18.44
C LEU A 143 19.70 -18.13 -19.27
N ASN A 144 20.42 -19.20 -19.63
CA ASN A 144 21.65 -19.15 -20.43
C ASN A 144 22.68 -18.12 -19.94
N LEU A 145 22.87 -18.01 -18.62
CA LEU A 145 23.82 -17.06 -18.02
C LEU A 145 25.26 -17.59 -18.17
N GLU A 146 26.13 -16.79 -18.79
CA GLU A 146 27.54 -17.12 -19.03
C GLU A 146 28.30 -17.30 -17.72
N ASN A 147 27.99 -16.45 -16.73
CA ASN A 147 28.61 -16.52 -15.41
C ASN A 147 28.06 -17.66 -14.53
N LYS A 148 27.00 -18.34 -14.97
CA LYS A 148 26.35 -19.44 -14.24
C LYS A 148 25.95 -19.09 -12.80
N TYR A 149 25.60 -17.83 -12.53
CA TYR A 149 25.11 -17.37 -11.23
C TYR A 149 23.71 -16.77 -11.35
N TYR A 150 22.79 -17.27 -10.52
CA TYR A 150 21.49 -16.65 -10.31
C TYR A 150 21.57 -15.83 -9.02
N PHE A 151 21.53 -14.51 -9.12
CA PHE A 151 21.70 -13.57 -8.03
C PHE A 151 20.44 -13.41 -7.18
N ALA A 152 20.61 -13.12 -5.89
CA ALA A 152 19.53 -12.90 -4.92
C ALA A 152 19.13 -11.42 -4.81
N ARG A 153 17.87 -11.14 -4.42
CA ARG A 153 17.24 -9.81 -4.56
C ARG A 153 17.45 -8.76 -3.47
N ARG A 154 18.17 -9.10 -2.39
CA ARG A 154 18.09 -8.35 -1.12
C ARG A 154 19.21 -7.36 -0.84
N VAL A 155 20.37 -7.59 -1.43
CA VAL A 155 21.57 -6.76 -1.23
C VAL A 155 22.14 -6.48 -2.61
N PHE A 156 22.03 -5.22 -3.04
CA PHE A 156 22.51 -4.78 -4.34
C PHE A 156 23.42 -3.57 -4.18
N LEU A 157 24.64 -3.65 -4.69
CA LEU A 157 25.45 -2.46 -4.91
C LEU A 157 25.23 -2.02 -6.35
N ILE A 158 24.58 -0.88 -6.56
CA ILE A 158 24.12 -0.44 -7.88
C ILE A 158 25.03 0.69 -8.37
N ASN A 159 25.51 0.57 -9.62
CA ASN A 159 26.18 1.66 -10.33
C ASN A 159 25.11 2.55 -10.99
N CYS A 160 24.56 3.49 -10.23
CA CYS A 160 23.47 4.35 -10.66
C CYS A 160 23.85 5.20 -11.88
N GLN A 161 25.08 5.72 -11.93
CA GLN A 161 25.58 6.48 -13.09
C GLN A 161 25.49 5.64 -14.36
N LYS A 162 26.00 4.41 -14.31
CA LYS A 162 26.00 3.49 -15.46
C LYS A 162 24.60 3.03 -15.83
N TRP A 163 23.70 2.88 -14.85
CA TRP A 163 22.29 2.59 -15.11
C TRP A 163 21.62 3.69 -15.93
N ARG A 164 21.82 4.95 -15.54
CA ARG A 164 21.30 6.12 -16.25
C ARG A 164 21.86 6.21 -17.67
N VAL A 165 23.19 6.17 -17.81
CA VAL A 165 23.88 6.30 -19.13
C VAL A 165 23.39 5.23 -20.13
N ASN A 166 23.16 4.00 -19.66
CA ASN A 166 22.76 2.88 -20.51
C ASN A 166 21.25 2.61 -20.53
N LYS A 167 20.44 3.50 -19.94
CA LYS A 167 18.98 3.39 -19.84
C LYS A 167 18.53 2.00 -19.35
N VAL A 168 19.17 1.51 -18.29
CA VAL A 168 18.96 0.15 -17.77
C VAL A 168 17.50 -0.05 -17.35
N LEU A 169 16.89 0.94 -16.70
CA LEU A 169 15.48 0.86 -16.29
C LEU A 169 14.54 0.68 -17.48
N ASP A 170 14.65 1.52 -18.50
CA ASP A 170 13.83 1.45 -19.72
C ASP A 170 13.97 0.08 -20.40
N ASN A 171 15.20 -0.43 -20.47
CA ASN A 171 15.50 -1.74 -21.05
C ASN A 171 14.87 -2.87 -20.22
N LEU A 172 14.97 -2.82 -18.89
CA LEU A 172 14.33 -3.80 -18.01
C LEU A 172 12.82 -3.80 -18.22
N ILE A 173 12.18 -2.64 -18.11
CA ILE A 173 10.72 -2.49 -18.27
C ILE A 173 10.25 -2.99 -19.64
N SER A 174 10.93 -2.57 -20.71
CA SER A 174 10.59 -2.98 -22.08
C SER A 174 10.67 -4.51 -22.24
N ASN A 175 11.65 -5.13 -21.60
CA ASN A 175 11.83 -6.57 -21.62
C ASN A 175 10.83 -7.33 -20.72
N CYS A 176 10.43 -6.74 -19.57
CA CYS A 176 9.33 -7.25 -18.74
C CYS A 176 8.04 -7.38 -19.55
N LEU A 177 7.68 -6.31 -20.27
CA LEU A 177 6.46 -6.25 -21.08
C LEU A 177 6.47 -7.29 -22.20
N LYS A 178 7.63 -7.55 -22.81
CA LYS A 178 7.80 -8.57 -23.86
C LYS A 178 7.82 -10.00 -23.32
N SER A 179 8.18 -10.20 -22.04
CA SER A 179 8.38 -11.51 -21.42
C SER A 179 7.41 -11.76 -20.27
N SER A 180 6.11 -11.53 -20.50
CA SER A 180 5.08 -11.63 -19.44
C SER A 180 5.03 -12.97 -18.71
N SER A 181 5.45 -14.07 -19.36
CA SER A 181 5.56 -15.40 -18.76
C SER A 181 6.70 -15.56 -17.74
N LEU A 182 7.73 -14.72 -17.77
CA LEU A 182 8.84 -14.76 -16.80
C LEU A 182 8.53 -13.99 -15.51
N VAL A 183 7.54 -13.08 -15.57
CA VAL A 183 7.10 -12.29 -14.42
C VAL A 183 6.44 -13.19 -13.35
N THR A 184 5.97 -14.38 -13.71
CA THR A 184 5.13 -15.22 -12.85
C THR A 184 5.90 -16.18 -11.93
N SER A 185 7.19 -16.48 -12.17
CA SER A 185 7.94 -17.46 -11.37
C SER A 185 8.70 -16.86 -10.19
N ASP A 186 9.53 -15.84 -10.41
CA ASP A 186 10.34 -15.15 -9.38
C ASP A 186 10.20 -13.61 -9.43
N GLY A 187 9.19 -13.09 -10.14
CA GLY A 187 8.91 -11.66 -10.23
C GLY A 187 10.05 -10.85 -10.83
N GLU A 188 10.45 -9.78 -10.13
CA GLU A 188 11.55 -8.91 -10.53
C GLU A 188 12.90 -9.62 -10.65
N LEU A 189 13.11 -10.68 -9.86
CA LEU A 189 14.39 -11.35 -9.76
C LEU A 189 14.71 -12.15 -11.03
N ALA A 190 13.70 -12.76 -11.66
CA ALA A 190 13.85 -13.44 -12.93
C ALA A 190 14.33 -12.47 -14.02
N ILE A 191 13.79 -11.24 -14.00
CA ILE A 191 14.07 -10.22 -15.00
C ILE A 191 15.48 -9.65 -14.82
N ILE A 192 15.88 -9.32 -13.58
CA ILE A 192 17.26 -8.91 -13.29
C ILE A 192 18.22 -9.98 -13.78
N ASN A 193 18.01 -11.24 -13.39
CA ASN A 193 18.95 -12.30 -13.71
C ASN A 193 19.02 -12.55 -15.21
N LYS A 194 17.88 -12.58 -15.91
CA LYS A 194 17.84 -12.77 -17.36
C LYS A 194 18.57 -11.68 -18.13
N PHE A 195 18.33 -10.41 -17.80
CA PHE A 195 18.78 -9.29 -18.65
C PHE A 195 20.08 -8.65 -18.17
N LEU A 196 20.37 -8.72 -16.87
CA LEU A 196 21.57 -8.14 -16.28
C LEU A 196 22.55 -9.18 -15.79
N GLY A 197 22.20 -10.46 -15.67
CA GLY A 197 23.00 -11.50 -15.01
C GLY A 197 24.48 -11.46 -15.37
N ASN A 198 24.83 -11.46 -16.67
CA ASN A 198 26.23 -11.41 -17.15
C ASN A 198 26.96 -10.07 -16.88
N LYS A 199 26.24 -9.04 -16.42
CA LYS A 199 26.74 -7.71 -16.05
C LYS A 199 26.58 -7.42 -14.55
N ILE A 200 26.36 -8.46 -13.74
CA ILE A 200 26.40 -8.39 -12.27
C ILE A 200 27.73 -8.94 -11.76
N TYR A 201 28.43 -8.15 -10.95
CA TYR A 201 29.60 -8.59 -10.23
C TYR A 201 29.21 -9.50 -9.06
N ARG A 202 29.82 -10.67 -8.94
CA ARG A 202 29.52 -11.62 -7.87
C ARG A 202 30.22 -11.23 -6.57
N LEU A 203 29.42 -10.95 -5.54
CA LEU A 203 29.88 -10.73 -4.19
C LEU A 203 30.08 -12.06 -3.44
N ASP A 204 30.95 -12.02 -2.43
CA ASP A 204 31.14 -13.09 -1.45
C ASP A 204 29.85 -13.34 -0.65
N CYS A 205 29.57 -14.61 -0.32
CA CYS A 205 28.43 -15.02 0.49
C CYS A 205 28.31 -14.28 1.84
N LYS A 206 29.40 -13.77 2.42
CA LYS A 206 29.38 -13.00 3.69
C LYS A 206 28.51 -11.74 3.59
N TYR A 207 28.36 -11.17 2.40
CA TYR A 207 27.60 -9.94 2.15
C TYR A 207 26.10 -10.17 1.94
N ASN A 208 25.62 -11.42 1.96
CA ASN A 208 24.21 -11.77 1.93
C ASN A 208 24.06 -13.23 2.38
N TYR A 209 24.38 -13.51 3.63
CA TYR A 209 24.29 -14.88 4.15
C TYR A 209 22.82 -15.31 4.24
N MET A 210 22.49 -16.33 3.45
CA MET A 210 21.13 -16.88 3.32
C MET A 210 21.10 -18.31 3.85
N GLU A 211 20.50 -18.51 5.02
CA GLU A 211 20.28 -19.86 5.55
C GLU A 211 19.05 -20.50 4.89
N PRO A 212 19.14 -21.73 4.35
CA PRO A 212 17.96 -22.40 3.80
C PRO A 212 16.88 -22.62 4.87
N TRP A 213 15.62 -22.59 4.47
CA TRP A 213 14.48 -22.93 5.31
C TRP A 213 13.78 -24.19 4.79
N GLY A 214 13.15 -24.95 5.70
CA GLY A 214 12.50 -26.21 5.36
C GLY A 214 13.48 -27.22 4.78
N ASN A 215 13.13 -27.86 3.67
CA ASN A 215 13.92 -28.91 3.02
C ASN A 215 14.78 -28.39 1.84
N ILE A 216 14.97 -27.07 1.72
CA ILE A 216 15.76 -26.48 0.64
C ILE A 216 17.24 -26.83 0.85
N LYS A 217 17.87 -27.39 -0.18
CA LYS A 217 19.30 -27.71 -0.17
C LYS A 217 20.10 -26.56 -0.74
N VAL A 218 21.23 -26.27 -0.13
CA VAL A 218 22.21 -25.32 -0.67
C VAL A 218 22.91 -25.96 -1.88
N GLN A 219 23.04 -25.18 -2.94
CA GLN A 219 23.55 -25.55 -4.24
C GLN A 219 24.51 -24.46 -4.71
N TYR A 220 25.80 -24.77 -4.65
CA TYR A 220 26.86 -23.94 -5.20
C TYR A 220 27.97 -24.81 -5.78
N PRO A 221 28.80 -24.27 -6.69
CA PRO A 221 30.08 -24.90 -7.02
C PRO A 221 30.97 -25.01 -5.77
N PRO A 222 31.93 -25.96 -5.73
CA PRO A 222 32.74 -26.23 -4.52
C PRO A 222 33.44 -25.01 -3.92
N THR A 223 33.92 -24.09 -4.76
CA THR A 223 34.58 -22.84 -4.32
C THR A 223 33.62 -21.94 -3.54
N VAL A 224 32.42 -21.71 -4.08
CA VAL A 224 31.39 -20.89 -3.45
C VAL A 224 30.75 -21.59 -2.25
N MET A 225 30.70 -22.93 -2.23
CA MET A 225 30.33 -23.68 -1.02
C MET A 225 31.28 -23.39 0.15
N ALA A 226 32.60 -23.29 -0.10
CA ALA A 226 33.57 -22.95 0.95
C ALA A 226 33.37 -21.51 1.46
N GLU A 227 33.10 -20.56 0.56
CA GLU A 227 32.72 -19.18 0.93
C GLU A 227 31.44 -19.17 1.78
N TYR A 228 30.41 -19.93 1.39
CA TYR A 228 29.15 -20.04 2.11
C TYR A 228 29.32 -20.56 3.54
N TYR A 229 30.15 -21.59 3.76
CA TYR A 229 30.40 -22.10 5.11
C TYR A 229 31.20 -21.13 5.99
N LYS A 230 32.10 -20.33 5.39
CA LYS A 230 32.75 -19.22 6.11
C LYS A 230 31.73 -18.17 6.51
N ALA A 231 30.87 -17.75 5.57
CA ALA A 231 29.79 -16.79 5.81
C ALA A 231 28.78 -17.28 6.87
N LYS A 232 28.51 -18.59 6.95
CA LYS A 232 27.67 -19.18 8.00
C LYS A 232 28.22 -18.90 9.40
N ASN A 233 29.54 -18.92 9.57
CA ASN A 233 30.18 -18.67 10.85
C ASN A 233 30.36 -17.16 11.11
N GLN A 234 30.74 -16.40 10.08
CA GLN A 234 31.08 -14.97 10.17
C GLN A 234 30.41 -14.17 9.04
N PRO A 235 29.09 -13.94 9.11
CA PRO A 235 28.39 -13.12 8.12
C PRO A 235 28.65 -11.63 8.37
N VAL A 236 28.84 -10.85 7.31
CA VAL A 236 28.80 -9.37 7.36
C VAL A 236 27.35 -8.88 7.28
N ILE A 237 26.54 -9.51 6.42
CA ILE A 237 25.10 -9.29 6.35
C ILE A 237 24.39 -10.64 6.47
N ILE A 238 23.46 -10.73 7.42
CA ILE A 238 22.53 -11.85 7.58
C ILE A 238 21.24 -11.49 6.85
N ASN A 239 20.76 -12.35 5.97
CA ASN A 239 19.47 -12.20 5.31
C ASN A 239 18.50 -13.27 5.81
N PHE A 240 17.44 -12.82 6.47
CA PHE A 240 16.36 -13.70 6.94
C PHE A 240 15.41 -14.04 5.78
N VAL A 241 15.79 -15.06 5.03
CA VAL A 241 14.94 -15.70 4.01
C VAL A 241 13.91 -16.65 4.65
N GLY A 242 12.79 -16.88 3.98
CA GLY A 242 11.71 -17.73 4.50
C GLY A 242 10.94 -17.08 5.66
N PRO A 243 10.42 -17.87 6.63
CA PRO A 243 9.71 -17.34 7.79
C PRO A 243 10.58 -16.38 8.61
N PHE A 244 10.11 -15.13 8.73
CA PHE A 244 10.83 -14.04 9.37
C PHE A 244 10.89 -14.18 10.91
N PRO A 245 11.92 -13.64 11.62
CA PRO A 245 12.11 -13.83 13.07
C PRO A 245 10.95 -13.45 13.99
N GLU A 246 10.02 -12.62 13.51
CA GLU A 246 8.78 -12.22 14.18
C GLU A 246 7.77 -13.37 14.31
N TYR A 247 7.85 -14.37 13.41
CA TYR A 247 6.95 -15.52 13.38
C TYR A 247 7.51 -16.68 14.19
N SER A 248 6.63 -17.41 14.89
CA SER A 248 7.01 -18.60 15.67
C SER A 248 7.55 -19.74 14.80
N THR A 249 7.26 -19.72 13.49
CA THR A 249 7.75 -20.68 12.49
C THR A 249 9.17 -20.36 11.99
N CYS A 250 9.82 -19.31 12.51
CA CYS A 250 11.20 -19.00 12.19
C CYS A 250 12.18 -19.91 12.95
N TYR A 251 12.81 -20.82 12.21
CA TYR A 251 13.86 -21.71 12.69
C TYR A 251 15.27 -21.27 12.27
N HIS A 252 15.42 -20.04 11.75
CA HIS A 252 16.73 -19.51 11.34
C HIS A 252 17.70 -19.48 12.53
N SER A 253 18.88 -20.08 12.39
CA SER A 253 19.88 -20.26 13.46
C SER A 253 20.30 -18.94 14.10
N LYS A 254 20.37 -17.89 13.28
CA LYS A 254 20.73 -16.52 13.68
C LYS A 254 19.56 -15.63 14.12
N LYS A 255 18.34 -16.16 14.31
CA LYS A 255 17.15 -15.34 14.70
C LYS A 255 17.35 -14.51 15.96
N ARG A 256 18.17 -14.99 16.90
CA ARG A 256 18.49 -14.27 18.15
C ARG A 256 19.13 -12.91 17.87
N ILE A 257 19.99 -12.83 16.85
CA ILE A 257 20.68 -11.59 16.46
C ILE A 257 19.68 -10.53 16.00
N TRP A 258 18.67 -10.90 15.20
CA TRP A 258 17.61 -9.97 14.83
C TRP A 258 16.88 -9.40 16.05
N TRP A 259 16.54 -10.28 17.01
CA TRP A 259 15.89 -9.87 18.26
C TRP A 259 16.79 -8.98 19.14
N GLU A 260 18.11 -9.08 19.05
CA GLU A 260 19.04 -8.17 19.74
C GLU A 260 18.95 -6.75 19.19
N TYR A 261 18.83 -6.56 17.87
CA TYR A 261 18.57 -5.24 17.29
C TYR A 261 17.14 -4.76 17.53
N ALA A 262 16.15 -5.65 17.44
CA ALA A 262 14.76 -5.32 17.72
C ALA A 262 14.58 -4.74 19.14
N LYS A 263 15.26 -5.30 20.15
CA LYS A 263 15.27 -4.78 21.53
C LYS A 263 15.87 -3.38 21.68
N LYS A 264 16.76 -2.97 20.76
CA LYS A 264 17.36 -1.62 20.72
C LYS A 264 16.48 -0.62 19.98
N SER A 265 15.44 -1.09 19.28
CA SER A 265 14.47 -0.25 18.58
C SER A 265 13.44 0.34 19.56
N PRO A 266 12.71 1.41 19.19
CA PRO A 266 11.66 1.99 20.03
C PRO A 266 10.36 1.15 20.05
N PHE A 267 10.30 0.05 19.31
CA PHE A 267 9.09 -0.76 19.20
C PHE A 267 8.99 -1.76 20.36
N LYS A 268 7.78 -1.90 20.92
CA LYS A 268 7.53 -2.92 21.94
C LYS A 268 7.62 -4.31 21.29
N ILE A 269 8.25 -5.27 21.96
CA ILE A 269 8.39 -6.65 21.46
C ILE A 269 7.03 -7.27 21.09
N LYS A 270 5.97 -6.99 21.86
CA LYS A 270 4.61 -7.44 21.57
C LYS A 270 4.06 -6.92 20.23
N GLU A 271 4.51 -5.76 19.78
CA GLU A 271 4.11 -5.19 18.49
C GLU A 271 4.87 -5.79 17.30
N LEU A 272 6.02 -6.41 17.56
CA LEU A 272 6.83 -7.11 16.56
C LEU A 272 6.45 -8.57 16.47
N GLN A 273 6.07 -9.19 17.58
CA GLN A 273 5.58 -10.56 17.60
C GLN A 273 4.20 -10.61 16.93
N SER A 274 4.11 -11.27 15.78
CA SER A 274 2.83 -11.56 15.16
C SER A 274 2.13 -12.70 15.93
N TYR A 275 1.60 -12.42 17.12
CA TYR A 275 0.73 -13.36 17.80
C TYR A 275 -0.59 -13.45 17.05
N LYS A 276 -0.79 -14.50 16.22
CA LYS A 276 -2.09 -15.00 15.70
C LYS A 276 -3.15 -13.99 15.23
N LEU A 277 -2.82 -12.72 15.03
CA LEU A 277 -3.72 -11.68 14.55
C LEU A 277 -3.81 -11.66 13.02
N SER A 278 -2.89 -12.38 12.34
CA SER A 278 -2.99 -12.65 10.90
C SER A 278 -4.12 -13.61 10.53
N ALA A 279 -4.76 -14.27 11.50
CA ALA A 279 -6.03 -14.95 11.27
C ALA A 279 -7.24 -13.99 11.33
N THR A 280 -7.03 -12.70 11.56
CA THR A 280 -8.13 -11.74 11.78
C THR A 280 -7.97 -10.39 11.06
N SER A 281 -6.89 -10.16 10.32
CA SER A 281 -6.77 -8.98 9.45
C SER A 281 -6.93 -9.36 7.97
N ALA A 282 -8.07 -8.96 7.41
CA ALA A 282 -8.28 -8.68 5.98
C ALA A 282 -8.52 -9.84 4.98
N GLN A 283 -9.27 -10.89 5.35
CA GLN A 283 -10.07 -11.64 4.35
C GLN A 283 -11.58 -11.53 4.54
N ASN A 284 -12.05 -10.96 5.66
CA ASN A 284 -13.48 -10.82 5.95
C ASN A 284 -13.96 -9.35 5.95
N SER A 285 -13.11 -8.36 5.64
CA SER A 285 -13.51 -6.94 5.54
C SER A 285 -14.53 -6.66 4.43
N PHE A 286 -14.77 -7.63 3.53
CA PHE A 286 -15.83 -7.59 2.52
C PHE A 286 -16.94 -8.63 2.75
N LYS A 287 -17.02 -9.29 3.92
CA LYS A 287 -18.20 -10.07 4.28
C LYS A 287 -19.25 -9.16 4.88
N TYR A 288 -19.85 -8.32 4.04
CA TYR A 288 -20.99 -7.47 4.41
C TYR A 288 -22.06 -8.26 5.14
N SER A 289 -22.32 -9.51 4.73
CA SER A 289 -23.27 -10.41 5.42
C SER A 289 -22.93 -10.68 6.89
N TRP A 290 -21.65 -10.89 7.24
CA TRP A 290 -21.25 -11.10 8.64
C TRP A 290 -21.34 -9.82 9.46
N LEU A 291 -20.90 -8.70 8.90
CA LEU A 291 -20.94 -7.41 9.55
C LEU A 291 -22.38 -6.95 9.76
N LEU A 292 -23.23 -7.11 8.74
CA LEU A 292 -24.66 -6.89 8.83
C LEU A 292 -25.29 -7.83 9.87
N SER A 293 -24.93 -9.11 9.94
CA SER A 293 -25.48 -10.02 10.96
C SER A 293 -25.16 -9.62 12.40
N ARG A 294 -24.04 -8.90 12.62
CA ARG A 294 -23.65 -8.36 13.92
C ARG A 294 -24.33 -7.04 14.25
N VAL A 295 -24.57 -6.19 13.25
CA VAL A 295 -25.22 -4.89 13.41
C VAL A 295 -26.75 -5.02 13.40
N PHE A 296 -27.29 -6.02 12.71
CA PHE A 296 -28.72 -6.26 12.52
C PHE A 296 -29.50 -6.42 13.83
N PRO A 297 -29.01 -7.10 14.90
CA PRO A 297 -29.69 -7.14 16.18
C PRO A 297 -29.93 -5.75 16.80
N TYR A 298 -29.03 -4.79 16.53
CA TYR A 298 -29.12 -3.41 17.02
C TYR A 298 -30.04 -2.55 16.14
N ILE A 299 -30.13 -2.85 14.82
CA ILE A 299 -31.04 -2.16 13.89
C ILE A 299 -32.47 -2.71 14.00
N LYS A 300 -32.63 -4.01 14.24
CA LYS A 300 -33.91 -4.75 14.29
C LYS A 300 -35.01 -4.07 15.13
N PRO A 301 -34.76 -3.58 16.36
CA PRO A 301 -35.80 -2.90 17.14
C PRO A 301 -36.27 -1.56 16.55
N TYR A 302 -35.48 -0.93 15.68
CA TYR A 302 -35.79 0.37 15.06
C TYR A 302 -36.25 0.25 13.60
N LEU A 303 -36.17 -0.94 13.00
CA LEU A 303 -36.56 -1.20 11.61
C LEU A 303 -37.98 -0.73 11.26
N PRO A 304 -39.02 -0.95 12.11
CA PRO A 304 -40.36 -0.43 11.83
C PRO A 304 -40.39 1.09 11.70
N ARG A 305 -39.57 1.83 12.46
CA ARG A 305 -39.50 3.30 12.42
C ARG A 305 -38.75 3.81 11.20
N ILE A 306 -37.67 3.13 10.83
CA ILE A 306 -36.91 3.44 9.61
C ILE A 306 -37.83 3.28 8.38
N VAL A 307 -38.58 2.18 8.31
CA VAL A 307 -39.54 1.94 7.22
C VAL A 307 -40.65 3.00 7.23
N LEU A 308 -41.19 3.36 8.40
CA LEU A 308 -42.18 4.44 8.51
C LEU A 308 -41.64 5.79 8.04
N GLY A 309 -40.39 6.11 8.38
CA GLY A 309 -39.69 7.31 7.94
C GLY A 309 -39.53 7.36 6.42
N PHE A 310 -39.11 6.26 5.79
CA PHE A 310 -39.06 6.17 4.32
C PHE A 310 -40.44 6.30 3.67
N LEU A 311 -41.47 5.65 4.23
CA LEU A 311 -42.84 5.74 3.74
C LEU A 311 -43.42 7.16 3.84
N MET A 312 -42.99 7.96 4.81
CA MET A 312 -43.38 9.37 4.91
C MET A 312 -42.51 10.30 4.04
N ALA A 313 -41.24 9.99 3.85
CA ALA A 313 -40.32 10.78 3.04
C ALA A 313 -40.66 10.73 1.54
N ILE A 314 -41.18 9.60 1.04
CA ILE A 314 -41.54 9.44 -0.38
C ILE A 314 -42.68 10.40 -0.79
N PRO A 315 -43.84 10.47 -0.09
CA PRO A 315 -44.86 11.47 -0.35
C PRO A 315 -44.35 12.89 -0.16
N LEU A 316 -43.55 13.14 0.88
CA LEU A 316 -43.01 14.47 1.17
C LEU A 316 -42.16 15.01 0.01
N GLY A 317 -41.25 14.20 -0.52
CA GLY A 317 -40.42 14.55 -1.67
C GLY A 317 -41.21 14.67 -2.98
N LEU A 318 -42.31 13.92 -3.14
CA LEU A 318 -43.22 14.05 -4.28
C LEU A 318 -44.05 15.35 -4.21
N LEU A 319 -44.42 15.82 -3.02
CA LEU A 319 -45.24 17.03 -2.82
C LEU A 319 -44.49 18.32 -3.19
N ASP A 320 -43.16 18.34 -3.11
CA ASP A 320 -42.33 19.46 -3.61
C ASP A 320 -42.43 19.62 -5.15
N GLY A 321 -42.76 18.54 -5.89
CA GLY A 321 -43.07 18.61 -7.31
C GLY A 321 -44.50 19.10 -7.61
N VAL A 322 -45.43 18.94 -6.66
CA VAL A 322 -46.84 19.33 -6.82
C VAL A 322 -47.02 20.83 -6.75
N THR A 323 -46.23 21.56 -5.96
CA THR A 323 -46.24 23.03 -5.93
C THR A 323 -45.85 23.62 -7.30
N ALA A 324 -44.84 23.03 -7.97
CA ALA A 324 -44.46 23.38 -9.33
C ALA A 324 -45.56 23.02 -10.35
N PHE A 325 -46.25 21.90 -10.16
CA PHE A 325 -47.37 21.49 -11.01
C PHE A 325 -48.62 22.38 -10.83
N ALA A 326 -48.82 22.92 -9.63
CA ALA A 326 -49.94 23.81 -9.30
C ALA A 326 -49.81 25.23 -9.89
N LEU A 327 -48.61 25.66 -10.24
CA LEU A 327 -48.38 26.94 -10.93
C LEU A 327 -48.94 26.96 -12.35
N LYS A 328 -48.97 25.81 -13.03
CA LYS A 328 -49.46 25.71 -14.42
C LYS A 328 -50.96 26.05 -14.57
N PRO A 329 -51.89 25.49 -13.77
CA PRO A 329 -53.29 25.90 -13.80
C PRO A 329 -53.51 27.38 -13.45
N TYR A 330 -52.70 27.95 -12.55
CA TYR A 330 -52.77 29.39 -12.26
C TYR A 330 -52.42 30.23 -13.50
N MET A 331 -51.36 29.88 -14.22
CA MET A 331 -50.98 30.55 -15.48
C MET A 331 -52.06 30.38 -16.56
N ASP A 332 -52.63 29.17 -16.70
CA ASP A 332 -53.58 28.86 -17.78
C ASP A 332 -54.99 29.43 -17.55
N TYR A 333 -55.50 29.40 -16.31
CA TYR A 333 -56.90 29.74 -16.01
C TYR A 333 -57.08 31.11 -15.33
N VAL A 334 -56.10 31.58 -14.56
CA VAL A 334 -56.18 32.89 -13.89
C VAL A 334 -55.53 33.99 -14.74
N ILE A 335 -54.34 33.75 -15.28
CA ILE A 335 -53.64 34.74 -16.13
C ILE A 335 -54.07 34.62 -17.60
N GLY A 336 -54.26 33.40 -18.10
CA GLY A 336 -54.66 33.13 -19.49
C GLY A 336 -56.17 33.24 -19.79
N GLY A 337 -57.01 33.50 -18.77
CA GLY A 337 -58.44 33.79 -18.93
C GLY A 337 -59.33 32.63 -19.39
N LYS A 338 -58.84 31.38 -19.38
CA LYS A 338 -59.64 30.21 -19.78
C LYS A 338 -60.64 29.82 -18.70
N THR A 339 -61.84 29.39 -19.10
CA THR A 339 -62.83 28.78 -18.20
C THR A 339 -62.48 27.32 -17.96
N PHE A 340 -62.45 26.89 -16.69
CA PHE A 340 -62.28 25.48 -16.36
C PHE A 340 -63.64 24.78 -16.52
N ALA A 341 -63.77 23.92 -17.51
CA ALA A 341 -64.96 23.11 -17.76
C ALA A 341 -64.59 21.63 -17.63
N LEU A 342 -65.29 20.91 -16.75
CA LEU A 342 -65.07 19.50 -16.51
C LEU A 342 -66.40 18.77 -16.63
N ASP A 343 -66.51 17.93 -17.66
CA ASP A 343 -67.67 17.06 -17.89
C ASP A 343 -67.38 15.69 -17.29
N TRP A 344 -68.10 15.34 -16.22
CA TRP A 344 -67.99 14.05 -15.57
C TRP A 344 -69.38 13.43 -15.40
N HIS A 345 -69.60 12.26 -16.02
CA HIS A 345 -70.88 11.53 -15.95
C HIS A 345 -72.14 12.37 -16.25
N GLY A 346 -72.07 13.28 -17.23
CA GLY A 346 -73.22 14.06 -17.69
C GLY A 346 -73.56 15.29 -16.84
N ILE A 347 -72.73 15.64 -15.86
CA ILE A 347 -72.82 16.90 -15.12
C ILE A 347 -71.66 17.79 -15.58
N SER A 348 -72.00 18.93 -16.18
CA SER A 348 -71.04 19.93 -16.67
C SER A 348 -70.78 20.97 -15.59
N PHE A 349 -69.62 20.85 -14.92
CA PHE A 349 -69.14 21.85 -13.97
C PHE A 349 -68.26 22.87 -14.70
N SER A 350 -68.66 24.14 -14.70
CA SER A 350 -67.83 25.23 -15.20
C SER A 350 -67.53 26.21 -14.07
N ILE A 351 -66.24 26.48 -13.86
CA ILE A 351 -65.75 27.45 -12.88
C ILE A 351 -65.15 28.62 -13.66
N SER A 352 -65.61 29.83 -13.37
CA SER A 352 -65.09 31.04 -14.01
C SER A 352 -63.67 31.36 -13.53
N SER A 353 -62.91 32.07 -14.35
CA SER A 353 -61.54 32.50 -14.02
C SER A 353 -61.46 33.29 -12.72
N LEU A 354 -62.49 34.10 -12.42
CA LEU A 354 -62.58 34.88 -11.18
C LEU A 354 -62.76 33.99 -9.94
N GLN A 355 -63.58 32.94 -10.03
CA GLN A 355 -63.75 31.98 -8.93
C GLN A 355 -62.48 31.15 -8.70
N MET A 356 -61.79 30.75 -9.78
CA MET A 356 -60.50 30.07 -9.69
C MET A 356 -59.42 30.94 -9.02
N ALA A 357 -59.44 32.25 -9.27
CA ALA A 357 -58.51 33.20 -8.67
C ALA A 357 -58.65 33.30 -7.14
N PHE A 358 -59.84 33.07 -6.59
CA PHE A 358 -60.07 33.03 -5.15
C PHE A 358 -59.80 31.64 -4.53
N ILE A 359 -60.13 30.57 -5.25
CA ILE A 359 -60.02 29.19 -4.73
C ILE A 359 -58.57 28.70 -4.73
N LEU A 360 -57.79 28.99 -5.78
CA LEU A 360 -56.43 28.49 -5.93
C LEU A 360 -55.47 28.94 -4.80
N PRO A 361 -55.43 30.24 -4.40
CA PRO A 361 -54.57 30.66 -3.30
C PRO A 361 -54.90 29.96 -1.97
N ILE A 362 -56.20 29.76 -1.68
CA ILE A 362 -56.65 29.05 -0.47
C ILE A 362 -56.23 27.58 -0.52
N GLY A 363 -56.37 26.93 -1.68
CA GLY A 363 -55.91 25.56 -1.91
C GLY A 363 -54.41 25.41 -1.72
N VAL A 364 -53.61 26.36 -2.22
CA VAL A 364 -52.15 26.37 -2.04
C VAL A 364 -51.76 26.56 -0.57
N ILE A 365 -52.44 27.44 0.17
CA ILE A 365 -52.17 27.66 1.60
C ILE A 365 -52.52 26.40 2.41
N LEU A 366 -53.67 25.77 2.16
CA LEU A 366 -54.06 24.52 2.84
C LEU A 366 -53.10 23.37 2.52
N PHE A 367 -52.64 23.28 1.27
CA PHE A 367 -51.65 22.31 0.86
C PHE A 367 -50.29 22.55 1.52
N ALA A 368 -49.83 23.80 1.60
CA ALA A 368 -48.59 24.16 2.29
C ALA A 368 -48.67 23.88 3.79
N ALA A 369 -49.82 24.11 4.43
CA ALA A 369 -50.04 23.76 5.83
C ALA A 369 -49.98 22.24 6.05
N PHE A 370 -50.60 21.45 5.16
CA PHE A 370 -50.53 19.99 5.20
C PHE A 370 -49.09 19.47 4.99
N GLN A 371 -48.35 20.03 4.02
CA GLN A 371 -46.92 19.74 3.83
C GLN A 371 -46.10 20.06 5.08
N GLY A 372 -46.36 21.20 5.73
CA GLY A 372 -45.69 21.59 6.96
C GLY A 372 -45.89 20.60 8.10
N VAL A 373 -47.12 20.09 8.27
CA VAL A 373 -47.44 19.05 9.27
C VAL A 373 -46.71 17.74 8.95
N LEU A 374 -46.70 17.30 7.69
CA LEU A 374 -45.98 16.09 7.29
C LEU A 374 -44.46 16.22 7.50
N ARG A 375 -43.89 17.40 7.22
CA ARG A 375 -42.47 17.67 7.45
C ARG A 375 -42.11 17.67 8.93
N TYR A 376 -42.94 18.30 9.77
CA TYR A 376 -42.77 18.28 11.21
C TYR A 376 -42.82 16.85 11.79
N LEU A 377 -43.79 16.05 11.34
CA LEU A 377 -43.88 14.64 11.73
C LEU A 377 -42.62 13.87 11.29
N ASN A 378 -42.15 14.06 10.06
CA ASN A 378 -40.93 13.41 9.57
C ASN A 378 -39.70 13.75 10.42
N GLU A 379 -39.47 15.04 10.72
CA GLU A 379 -38.37 15.48 11.58
C GLU A 379 -38.47 14.89 13.01
N PHE A 380 -39.68 14.82 13.59
CA PHE A 380 -39.90 14.22 14.91
C PHE A 380 -39.51 12.74 14.97
N PHE A 381 -39.81 11.95 13.93
CA PHE A 381 -39.43 10.54 13.90
C PHE A 381 -37.93 10.33 13.64
N PHE A 382 -37.27 11.23 12.90
CA PHE A 382 -35.83 11.13 12.60
C PHE A 382 -34.92 11.67 13.72
N PHE A 383 -35.33 12.68 14.48
CA PHE A 383 -34.49 13.31 15.51
C PHE A 383 -34.02 12.33 16.60
N LYS A 384 -34.87 11.36 16.99
CA LYS A 384 -34.50 10.31 17.97
C LYS A 384 -33.59 9.21 17.40
N ILE A 385 -33.48 9.10 16.08
CA ILE A 385 -32.61 8.12 15.41
C ILE A 385 -31.17 8.68 15.34
N GLU A 386 -31.00 9.98 15.04
CA GLU A 386 -29.68 10.63 15.01
C GLU A 386 -29.00 10.66 16.38
N THR A 387 -29.75 10.96 17.46
CA THR A 387 -29.17 10.96 18.82
C THR A 387 -28.65 9.59 19.24
N PHE A 388 -29.20 8.50 18.70
CA PHE A 388 -28.78 7.13 19.03
C PHE A 388 -27.63 6.64 18.14
N LEU A 389 -27.57 7.05 16.88
CA LEU A 389 -26.43 6.78 15.99
C LEU A 389 -25.15 7.52 16.43
N ALA A 390 -25.28 8.73 16.98
CA ALA A 390 -24.15 9.48 17.54
C ALA A 390 -23.49 8.77 18.74
N LEU A 391 -24.24 7.95 19.49
CA LEU A 391 -23.75 7.15 20.63
C LEU A 391 -22.93 5.92 20.20
N PHE A 392 -22.97 5.53 18.92
CA PHE A 392 -22.23 4.37 18.37
C PHE A 392 -20.94 4.76 17.64
N VAL A 393 -20.60 6.05 17.56
CA VAL A 393 -19.39 6.57 16.88
C VAL A 393 -18.29 7.00 17.88
N ILE A 394 -18.41 6.64 19.16
CA ILE A 394 -17.33 6.79 20.16
C ILE A 394 -16.65 5.45 20.43
#